data_AF-A0A2K1XTQ6-F1
#
_entry.id   AF-A0A2K1XTQ6-F1
#
_cell.length_a   1.000
_cell.length_b   1.000
_cell.length_c   1.000
_cell.angle_alpha   90.00
_cell.angle_beta   90.00
_cell.angle_gamma   90.00
#
_symmetry.space_group_name_H-M   'P 1'
#
loop_
_entity.id
_entity.type
_entity.pdbx_description
1 polymer ?
#
loop_
_entity_poly.entity_id
_entity_poly.type
_entity_poly.pdbx_seq_one_letter_code
_entity_poly.pdbx_strand_id
1 'polypeptide(L)'
;MATSKIVAPLCLMVLVFCLSLSMVKSQSYGVCAGAARPDPETIPCTINCLVADPVCGTDGVTYTCGCYDAFCHGVEVVKKGEC
;
A
#
# COMPACT_ATOMS: atom_id res chain seq x y z
N MET A 1 7.91 41.61 21.90
CA MET A 1 9.09 40.96 21.28
C MET A 1 9.21 39.45 21.60
N ALA A 2 8.14 38.79 22.08
CA ALA A 2 8.16 37.36 22.44
C ALA A 2 7.52 36.45 21.38
N THR A 3 6.70 37.01 20.48
CA THR A 3 5.98 36.27 19.43
C THR A 3 6.92 35.77 18.33
N SER A 4 7.94 36.55 17.94
CA SER A 4 8.86 36.16 16.85
C SER A 4 9.81 35.01 17.22
N LYS A 5 10.14 34.83 18.51
CA LYS A 5 11.07 33.78 18.96
C LYS A 5 10.44 32.39 19.02
N ILE A 6 9.11 32.32 19.14
CA ILE A 6 8.33 31.08 19.25
C ILE A 6 7.72 30.69 17.90
N VAL A 7 7.39 31.68 17.05
CA VAL A 7 6.85 31.43 15.70
C VAL A 7 7.86 30.74 14.78
N ALA A 8 9.14 31.13 14.84
CA ALA A 8 10.18 30.49 14.03
C ALA A 8 10.37 28.98 14.32
N PRO A 9 10.52 28.52 15.58
CA PRO A 9 10.65 27.10 15.88
C PRO A 9 9.34 26.31 15.68
N LEU A 10 8.16 26.92 15.90
CA LEU A 10 6.90 26.27 15.55
C LEU A 10 6.77 26.04 14.04
N CYS A 11 7.14 27.05 13.24
CA CYS A 11 7.10 26.96 11.79
C CYS A 11 8.08 25.89 11.26
N LEU A 12 9.28 25.80 11.87
CA LEU A 12 10.25 24.77 11.55
C LEU A 12 9.74 23.36 11.89
N MET A 13 9.11 23.17 13.06
CA MET A 13 8.51 21.89 13.46
C MET A 13 7.40 21.46 12.51
N VAL A 14 6.53 22.39 12.09
CA VAL A 14 5.46 22.12 11.12
C VAL A 14 6.04 21.73 9.76
N LEU A 15 7.07 22.42 9.27
CA LEU A 15 7.72 22.09 8.01
C LEU A 15 8.37 20.70 8.03
N VAL A 16 9.05 20.34 9.11
CA VAL A 16 9.67 19.01 9.27
C VAL A 16 8.60 17.91 9.35
N PHE A 17 7.48 18.16 10.03
CA PHE A 17 6.35 17.24 10.10
C PHE A 17 5.66 17.05 8.73
N CYS A 18 5.52 18.12 7.95
CA CYS A 18 5.00 18.04 6.58
C CYS A 18 5.95 17.27 5.64
N LEU A 19 7.26 17.46 5.79
CA LEU A 19 8.29 16.72 5.04
C LEU A 19 8.29 15.23 5.40
N SER A 20 8.14 14.88 6.68
CA SER A 20 8.07 13.48 7.12
C SER A 20 6.78 12.80 6.68
N LEU A 21 5.63 13.49 6.72
CA LEU A 21 4.37 13.01 6.12
C LEU A 21 4.49 12.75 4.62
N SER A 22 5.32 13.52 3.92
CA SER A 22 5.55 13.32 2.48
C SER A 22 6.32 12.03 2.19
N MET A 23 7.19 11.57 3.10
CA MET A 23 7.88 10.28 3.00
C MET A 23 6.98 9.08 3.35
N VAL A 24 5.85 9.31 4.03
CA VAL A 24 4.85 8.27 4.31
C VAL A 24 3.95 7.98 3.10
N LYS A 25 4.01 8.82 2.06
CA LYS A 25 3.22 8.60 0.83
C LYS A 25 3.83 7.41 0.07
N SER A 26 3.16 6.27 0.21
CA SER A 26 3.29 5.06 -0.62
C SER A 26 4.43 4.11 -0.27
N GLN A 27 4.62 3.81 1.02
CA GLN A 27 5.19 2.51 1.37
C GLN A 27 4.06 1.48 1.44
N SER A 28 3.57 1.05 0.27
CA SER A 28 3.19 -0.36 0.14
C SER A 28 4.50 -1.12 0.34
N TYR A 29 4.85 -1.38 1.59
CA TYR A 29 5.87 -2.36 1.95
C TYR A 29 5.70 -3.55 1.01
N GLY A 30 6.77 -3.90 0.31
CA GLY A 30 6.71 -4.54 -1.00
C GLY A 30 6.27 -5.99 -1.05
N VAL A 31 5.23 -6.39 -0.30
CA VAL A 31 4.67 -7.76 -0.33
C VAL A 31 4.34 -8.17 -1.76
N CYS A 32 3.82 -7.21 -2.53
CA CYS A 32 3.44 -7.38 -3.92
C CYS A 32 4.24 -6.46 -4.86
N ALA A 33 5.49 -6.15 -4.49
CA ALA A 33 6.36 -5.35 -5.36
C ALA A 33 6.53 -6.04 -6.72
N GLY A 34 6.19 -5.33 -7.79
CA GLY A 34 6.27 -5.84 -9.16
C GLY A 34 5.03 -6.59 -9.67
N ALA A 35 4.03 -6.84 -8.82
CA ALA A 35 2.74 -7.31 -9.31
C ALA A 35 1.97 -6.14 -9.94
N ALA A 36 1.63 -6.24 -11.22
CA ALA A 36 0.81 -5.26 -11.89
C ALA A 36 -0.63 -5.35 -11.39
N ARG A 37 -1.27 -4.19 -11.15
CA ARG A 37 -2.70 -4.14 -10.92
C ARG A 37 -3.41 -4.28 -12.27
N PRO A 38 -4.30 -5.27 -12.44
CA PRO A 38 -5.12 -5.33 -13.64
C PRO A 38 -6.05 -4.12 -13.66
N ASP A 39 -6.18 -3.51 -14.84
CA ASP A 39 -7.14 -2.47 -15.08
C ASP A 39 -8.52 -3.12 -15.33
N PRO A 40 -9.53 -2.83 -14.49
CA PRO A 40 -10.84 -3.46 -14.59
C PRO A 40 -11.57 -3.16 -15.90
N GLU A 41 -11.18 -2.14 -16.65
CA GLU A 41 -11.81 -1.80 -17.93
C GLU A 41 -11.28 -2.61 -19.12
N THR A 42 -10.08 -3.18 -19.02
CA THR A 42 -9.39 -3.78 -20.18
C THR A 42 -9.16 -5.28 -20.08
N ILE A 43 -9.11 -5.85 -18.87
CA ILE A 43 -8.82 -7.27 -18.68
C ILE A 43 -9.81 -7.88 -17.68
N PRO A 44 -10.71 -8.79 -18.12
CA PRO A 44 -11.53 -9.54 -17.18
C PRO A 44 -10.63 -10.38 -16.28
N CYS A 45 -10.91 -10.30 -15.00
CA CYS A 45 -10.28 -11.01 -13.90
C CYS A 45 -10.33 -12.54 -14.06
N THR A 46 -9.46 -13.06 -14.92
CA THR A 46 -9.34 -14.48 -15.22
C THR A 46 -8.09 -15.00 -14.54
N ILE A 47 -8.24 -15.34 -13.26
CA ILE A 47 -7.16 -15.88 -12.44
C ILE A 47 -7.02 -17.37 -12.74
N ASN A 48 -5.86 -17.77 -13.28
CA ASN A 48 -5.52 -19.17 -13.46
C ASN A 48 -4.07 -19.39 -13.03
N CYS A 49 -3.87 -19.74 -11.75
CA CYS A 49 -2.54 -20.06 -11.23
C CYS A 49 -2.34 -21.58 -11.17
N LEU A 50 -1.22 -22.05 -11.73
CA LEU A 50 -0.87 -23.47 -11.72
C LEU A 50 -0.24 -23.90 -10.38
N VAL A 51 0.38 -22.95 -9.67
CA VAL A 51 1.02 -23.13 -8.38
C VAL A 51 0.46 -22.09 -7.42
N ALA A 52 0.08 -22.51 -6.22
CA ALA A 52 -0.41 -21.62 -5.19
C ALA A 52 0.72 -20.70 -4.66
N ASP A 53 0.43 -19.40 -4.57
CA ASP A 53 1.24 -18.39 -3.89
C ASP A 53 0.32 -17.59 -2.96
N PRO A 54 -0.21 -18.21 -1.88
CA PRO A 54 -1.25 -17.59 -1.07
C PRO A 54 -0.78 -16.28 -0.46
N VAL A 55 -1.68 -15.30 -0.41
CA VAL A 55 -1.49 -14.02 0.29
C VAL A 55 -2.72 -13.69 1.12
N CYS A 56 -2.52 -12.92 2.18
CA CYS A 56 -3.62 -12.43 3.01
C CYS A 56 -3.98 -11.01 2.59
N GLY A 57 -5.25 -10.80 2.22
CA GLY A 57 -5.79 -9.49 1.90
C GLY A 57 -6.06 -8.62 3.12
N THR A 58 -6.18 -7.32 2.91
CA THR A 58 -6.65 -6.33 3.90
C THR A 58 -8.09 -6.59 4.37
N ASP A 59 -8.84 -7.37 3.61
CA ASP A 59 -10.18 -7.86 3.92
C ASP A 59 -10.19 -9.14 4.79
N GLY A 60 -9.02 -9.70 5.10
CA GLY A 60 -8.90 -10.96 5.87
C GLY A 60 -9.18 -12.21 5.04
N VAL A 61 -9.24 -12.11 3.71
CA VAL A 61 -9.42 -13.25 2.80
C VAL A 61 -8.06 -13.73 2.29
N THR A 62 -7.89 -15.05 2.22
CA THR A 62 -6.73 -15.68 1.57
C THR A 62 -6.95 -15.72 0.05
N TYR A 63 -6.07 -15.07 -0.70
CA TYR A 63 -6.01 -15.11 -2.16
C TYR A 63 -4.95 -16.12 -2.58
N THR A 64 -5.36 -17.31 -3.02
CA THR A 64 -4.47 -18.46 -3.26
C THR A 64 -3.54 -18.26 -4.46
N CYS A 65 -3.93 -17.43 -5.42
CA CYS A 65 -3.14 -17.13 -6.61
C CYS A 65 -2.25 -15.88 -6.44
N GLY A 66 -2.16 -15.34 -5.22
CA GLY A 66 -1.21 -14.33 -4.84
C GLY A 66 -1.64 -12.90 -5.13
N CYS A 67 -0.65 -12.03 -5.35
CA CYS A 67 -0.89 -10.60 -5.42
C CYS A 67 -1.80 -10.18 -6.58
N TYR A 68 -1.68 -10.83 -7.74
CA TYR A 68 -2.50 -10.52 -8.91
C TYR A 68 -3.97 -10.86 -8.67
N ASP A 69 -4.23 -11.95 -7.93
CA ASP A 69 -5.57 -12.40 -7.52
C ASP A 69 -6.22 -11.40 -6.55
N ALA A 70 -5.51 -11.02 -5.50
CA ALA A 70 -5.97 -9.97 -4.58
C ALA A 70 -6.24 -8.64 -5.29
N PHE A 71 -5.32 -8.17 -6.15
CA PHE A 71 -5.46 -6.91 -6.88
C PHE A 71 -6.60 -6.93 -7.89
N CYS A 72 -6.82 -8.06 -8.54
CA CYS A 72 -7.94 -8.30 -9.41
C CYS A 72 -9.28 -8.11 -8.66
N HIS A 73 -9.34 -8.49 -7.39
CA HIS A 73 -10.49 -8.26 -6.53
C HIS A 73 -10.51 -6.85 -5.90
N GLY A 74 -9.58 -5.96 -6.27
CA GLY A 74 -9.45 -4.62 -5.71
C GLY A 74 -8.93 -4.61 -4.28
N VAL A 75 -8.27 -5.69 -3.83
CA VAL A 75 -7.83 -5.88 -2.45
C VAL A 75 -6.33 -5.72 -2.31
N GLU A 76 -5.91 -4.87 -1.37
CA GLU A 76 -4.51 -4.73 -0.99
C GLU A 76 -4.05 -5.90 -0.14
N VAL A 77 -2.80 -6.30 -0.28
CA VAL A 77 -2.24 -7.46 0.43
C VAL A 77 -1.50 -7.04 1.69
N VAL A 78 -1.80 -7.72 2.81
CA VAL A 78 -1.16 -7.45 4.11
C VAL A 78 0.09 -8.31 4.40
N LYS A 79 0.12 -9.57 3.95
CA LYS A 79 1.26 -10.49 4.13
C LYS A 79 1.28 -11.56 3.04
N LYS A 80 2.45 -12.18 2.84
CA LYS A 80 2.54 -13.48 2.15
C LYS A 80 1.98 -14.59 3.05
N GLY A 81 1.50 -15.67 2.43
CA GLY A 81 0.82 -16.77 3.10
C GLY A 81 -0.68 -16.50 3.32
N GLU A 82 -1.39 -17.53 3.76
CA GLU A 82 -2.80 -17.44 4.14
C GLU A 82 -3.01 -16.43 5.28
N CYS A 83 -4.22 -15.90 5.40
CA CYS A 83 -4.66 -15.23 6.62
C CYS A 83 -4.66 -16.26 7.77
#